data_AF-A0A0F9UBY3-F1
#
_entry.id   AF-A0A0F9UBY3-F1
#
_cell.length_a   1.000
_cell.length_b   1.000
_cell.length_c   1.000
_cell.angle_alpha   90.00
_cell.angle_beta   90.00
_cell.angle_gamma   90.00
#
_symmetry.space_group_name_H-M   'P 1'
#
loop_
_entity.id
_entity.type
_entity.pdbx_description
1 polymer ?
#
loop_
_entity_poly.entity_id
_entity_poly.type
_entity_poly.pdbx_seq_one_letter_code
_entity_poly.pdbx_strand_id
1 'polypeptide(L)' 'MGVCGICDAFIEQRDIQKNFLIRVGDFINGKFQADKSYFFHTKCLTSKLRRETIIENFI' A
#
# COMPACT_ATOMS: atom_id res chain seq x y z
N MET A 1 2.19 3.68 -14.84
CA MET A 1 0.95 4.01 -14.09
C MET A 1 0.65 2.85 -13.15
N GLY A 2 0.09 3.10 -11.97
CA GLY A 2 -0.11 2.07 -10.94
C GLY A 2 -1.56 2.01 -10.46
N VAL A 3 -1.96 0.86 -9.90
CA VAL A 3 -3.28 0.67 -9.28
C VAL A 3 -3.11 0.72 -7.76
N CYS A 4 -4.02 1.40 -7.06
CA CYS A 4 -4.00 1.46 -5.62
C CYS A 4 -4.36 0.10 -5.01
N GLY A 5 -3.45 -0.52 -4.24
CA GLY A 5 -3.65 -1.83 -3.61
C GLY A 5 -4.67 -1.89 -2.46
N ILE A 6 -5.59 -0.93 -2.35
CA ILE A 6 -6.66 -0.89 -1.32
C ILE A 6 -8.04 -0.70 -1.96
N CYS A 7 -8.15 0.21 -2.92
CA CYS A 7 -9.42 0.58 -3.54
C CYS A 7 -9.50 0.27 -5.03
N ASP A 8 -8.47 -0.39 -5.58
CA ASP A 8 -8.32 -0.80 -6.99
C ASP A 8 -8.47 0.32 -8.04
N ALA A 9 -8.52 1.58 -7.60
CA ALA A 9 -8.57 2.74 -8.47
C ALA A 9 -7.18 3.07 -9.03
N PHE A 10 -7.16 3.58 -10.26
CA PHE A 10 -5.94 3.97 -10.95
C PHE A 10 -5.30 5.21 -10.32
N ILE A 11 -3.97 5.23 -10.24
CA ILE A 11 -3.19 6.41 -9.86
C ILE A 11 -2.67 7.08 -11.13
N GLU A 12 -3.18 8.28 -11.39
CA GLU A 12 -2.76 9.09 -12.54
C GLU A 12 -1.30 9.54 -12.39
N GLN A 13 -0.61 9.71 -13.52
CA GLN A 13 0.83 10.03 -13.54
C GLN A 13 1.15 11.35 -12.81
N ARG A 14 0.27 12.34 -12.92
CA ARG A 14 0.39 13.64 -12.24
C ARG A 14 0.31 13.55 -10.71
N ASP A 15 -0.30 12.49 -10.18
CA ASP A 15 -0.52 12.32 -8.75
C ASP A 15 0.44 11.30 -8.13
N ILE A 16 1.38 10.72 -8.89
CA ILE A 16 2.36 9.77 -8.38
C ILE A 16 3.14 10.35 -7.19
N GLN A 17 3.57 11.61 -7.27
CA GLN A 17 4.35 12.25 -6.20
C GLN A 17 3.57 12.48 -4.90
N LYS A 18 2.24 12.45 -4.96
CA LYS A 18 1.35 12.65 -3.80
C LYS A 18 0.95 11.35 -3.12
N ASN A 19 1.38 10.21 -3.67
CA ASN A 19 0.93 8.87 -3.29
C ASN A 19 2.14 8.00 -2.89
N PHE A 20 1.87 6.89 -2.23
CA PHE A 20 2.91 6.02 -1.70
C PHE A 20 3.27 4.91 -2.68
N LEU A 21 4.57 4.64 -2.81
CA LEU A 21 5.13 3.44 -3.40
C LEU A 21 5.79 2.62 -2.29
N ILE A 22 5.24 1.46 -1.99
CA ILE A 22 5.79 0.53 -1.00
C ILE A 22 6.42 -0.64 -1.75
N ARG A 23 7.67 -0.98 -1.41
CA ARG A 23 8.36 -2.17 -1.92
C ARG A 23 8.46 -3.20 -0.81
N VAL A 24 8.04 -4.42 -1.10
CA VAL A 24 8.10 -5.55 -0.17
C VAL A 24 8.81 -6.71 -0.83
N GLY A 25 9.64 -7.43 -0.08
CA GLY A 25 10.29 -8.64 -0.56
C GLY A 25 9.27 -9.77 -0.70
N ASP A 26 9.30 -10.46 -1.84
CA ASP A 26 8.51 -11.64 -2.12
C ASP A 26 9.30 -12.89 -1.74
N PHE A 27 8.74 -13.71 -0.84
CA PHE A 27 9.38 -14.93 -0.36
C PHE A 27 8.49 -16.12 -0.65
N ILE A 28 9.03 -17.12 -1.36
CA ILE A 28 8.35 -18.40 -1.61
C ILE A 28 9.16 -19.50 -0.90
N ASN A 29 8.52 -20.22 0.02
CA ASN A 29 9.16 -21.26 0.85
C ASN A 29 10.42 -20.75 1.58
N GLY A 30 10.37 -19.52 2.11
CA GLY A 30 11.48 -18.91 2.85
C GLY A 30 12.65 -18.41 2.00
N LYS A 31 12.58 -18.54 0.67
CA LYS A 31 13.59 -18.00 -0.26
C LYS A 31 13.11 -16.70 -0.87
N PHE A 32 13.96 -15.68 -0.82
CA PHE A 32 13.75 -14.42 -1.52
C PHE A 32 13.67 -14.67 -3.03
N GLN A 33 12.64 -14.15 -3.67
CA GLN A 33 12.42 -14.26 -5.12
C GLN A 33 12.70 -12.93 -5.80
N ALA A 34 11.98 -11.89 -5.41
CA ALA A 34 12.09 -10.55 -5.99
C ALA A 34 11.43 -9.51 -5.08
N ASP A 35 11.68 -8.24 -5.35
CA ASP A 35 10.89 -7.15 -4.78
C ASP A 35 9.57 -6.98 -5.55
N LYS A 36 8.46 -6.87 -4.82
CA LYS A 36 7.17 -6.44 -5.36
C LYS A 36 6.88 -4.99 -4.98
N SER A 37 6.43 -4.22 -5.95
CA SER A 37 6.09 -2.80 -5.79
C SER A 37 4.59 -2.61 -5.78
N TYR A 38 4.09 -1.91 -4.76
CA TYR A 38 2.68 -1.62 -4.56
C TYR A 38 2.45 -0.11 -4.47
N PHE A 39 1.46 0.38 -5.20
CA PHE A 39 1.05 1.78 -5.14
C PHE A 39 -0.15 1.94 -4.22
N PHE A 40 -0.19 3.05 -3.47
CA PHE A 40 -1.30 3.37 -2.57
C PHE A 40 -1.65 4.85 -2.63
N HIS A 41 -2.94 5.14 -2.71
CA HIS A 41 -3.43 6.47 -2.43
C HIS A 41 -3.13 6.87 -0.99
N THR A 42 -2.59 8.07 -0.78
CA THR A 42 -2.31 8.59 0.58
C THR A 42 -3.55 8.55 1.46
N LYS A 43 -4.71 8.99 0.94
CA LYS A 43 -5.98 8.92 1.67
C LYS A 43 -6.39 7.50 2.08
N CYS A 44 -6.15 6.51 1.21
CA CYS A 44 -6.54 5.12 1.46
C CYS A 44 -5.64 4.50 2.52
N LEU A 45 -4.33 4.71 2.42
CA LEU A 45 -3.36 4.19 3.38
C LEU A 45 -3.59 4.77 4.77
N THR A 46 -3.71 6.11 4.88
CA THR A 46 -3.97 6.77 6.17
C THR A 46 -5.31 6.36 6.78
N SER A 47 -6.36 6.20 5.95
CA SER A 47 -7.66 5.76 6.46
C SER A 47 -7.64 4.32 6.96
N LYS A 48 -6.87 3.42 6.31
CA LYS A 48 -6.73 2.03 6.77
C LYS A 48 -5.95 1.96 8.08
N LEU A 49 -4.80 2.63 8.16
CA LEU A 49 -3.99 2.69 9.37
C LEU A 49 -4.80 3.22 10.56
N ARG A 50 -5.53 4.33 10.40
CA ARG A 50 -6.39 4.86 11.47
C ARG A 50 -7.41 3.85 11.97
N ARG A 51 -8.06 3.08 11.09
CA ARG A 51 -9.05 2.06 11.51
C ARG A 51 -8.39 0.95 12.32
N GLU A 52 -7.23 0.47 11.88
CA GLU A 52 -6.48 -0.59 12.58
C GLU A 52 -5.97 -0.11 13.94
N THR A 53 -5.38 1.09 14.02
CA THR A 53 -4.90 1.66 15.29
C THR A 53 -6.04 2.00 16.26
N ILE A 54 -7.21 2.40 15.75
CA ILE A 54 -8.38 2.62 16.61
C ILE A 54 -8.82 1.30 17.23
N ILE A 55 -8.93 0.22 16.45
CA ILE A 55 -9.34 -1.09 16.95
C ILE A 55 -8.37 -1.61 18.02
N GLU A 56 -7.06 -1.43 17.84
CA GLU A 56 -6.06 -1.84 18.85
C GLU A 56 -6.16 -1.09 20.17
N ASN A 57 -6.66 0.16 20.18
CA ASN A 57 -6.80 0.95 21.41
C ASN A 57 -8.13 0.70 22.16
N PHE A 58 -9.00 -0.17 21.63
CA PHE A 58 -10.28 -0.54 22.26
C PHE A 58 -10.29 -1.98 22.82
N ILE A 59 -9.16 -2.70 22.76
CA ILE A 59 -8.94 -4.05 23.30
C ILE A 59 -8.07 -3.94 24.56
#